data_AF-A0A8B3NIZ9-F1
#
_entry.id   AF-A0A8B3NIZ9-F1
#
_cell.length_a   1.000
_cell.length_b   1.000
_cell.length_c   1.000
_cell.angle_alpha   90.00
_cell.angle_beta   90.00
_cell.angle_gamma   90.00
#
_symmetry.space_group_name_H-M   'P 1'
#
loop_
_entity.id
_entity.type
_entity.pdbx_description
1 polymer ?
#
loop_
_entity_poly.entity_id
_entity_poly.type
_entity_poly.pdbx_seq_one_letter_code
_entity_poly.pdbx_strand_id
1 'polypeptide(L)' 'LRLEDVGRLCHSVAKVRPFITAEGWSPGALTDKSGLREIITRSCEQLSLF' A
#
# COMPACT_ATOMS: atom_id res chain seq x y z
N LEU A 1 -4.33 -14.17 10.59
CA LEU A 1 -4.16 -12.71 10.59
C LEU A 1 -5.15 -12.13 9.59
N ARG A 2 -6.06 -11.28 10.05
CA ARG A 2 -7.06 -10.59 9.23
C ARG A 2 -6.53 -9.25 8.76
N LEU A 3 -7.20 -8.66 7.75
CA LEU A 3 -6.83 -7.34 7.24
C LEU A 3 -6.96 -6.24 8.31
N GLU A 4 -7.86 -6.42 9.28
CA GLU A 4 -8.02 -5.53 10.44
C GLU A 4 -6.77 -5.52 11.34
N ASP A 5 -6.11 -6.67 11.53
CA ASP A 5 -4.91 -6.78 12.33
C ASP A 5 -3.73 -6.05 11.66
N VAL A 6 -3.63 -6.18 10.33
CA VAL A 6 -2.64 -5.45 9.53
C VAL A 6 -2.83 -3.94 9.67
N GLY A 7 -4.07 -3.47 9.79
CA GLY A 7 -4.36 -2.05 10.03
C GLY A 7 -3.96 -1.52 11.37
N ARG A 8 -3.78 -2.39 12.37
CA ARG A 8 -3.23 -2.00 13.68
C ARG A 8 -1.71 -1.91 13.65
N LEU A 9 -1.05 -2.62 12.73
CA LEU A 9 0.41 -2.69 12.62
C LEU A 9 0.99 -1.66 11.64
N CYS A 10 0.22 -1.21 10.66
CA CYS A 10 0.69 -0.36 9.58
C CYS A 10 0.02 1.02 9.58
N HIS A 11 0.78 2.04 9.20
CA HIS A 11 0.26 3.41 9.06
C HIS A 11 -0.80 3.55 7.95
N SER A 12 -0.74 2.70 6.91
CA SER A 12 -1.75 2.69 5.84
C SER A 12 -1.93 1.30 5.24
N VAL A 13 -3.06 0.67 5.53
CA VAL A 13 -3.44 -0.63 4.94
C VAL A 13 -3.62 -0.53 3.43
N ALA A 14 -4.12 0.61 2.94
CA ALA A 14 -4.34 0.83 1.50
C ALA A 14 -3.04 0.66 0.67
N LYS A 15 -1.90 1.08 1.21
CA LYS A 15 -0.60 0.95 0.54
C LYS A 15 -0.03 -0.47 0.59
N VAL A 16 -0.40 -1.25 1.61
CA VAL A 16 0.12 -2.60 1.85
C VAL A 16 -0.72 -3.68 1.16
N ARG A 17 -2.03 -3.45 0.99
CA ARG A 17 -3.01 -4.36 0.35
C ARG A 17 -2.54 -5.04 -0.94
N PRO A 18 -1.83 -4.37 -1.87
CA PRO A 18 -1.36 -4.98 -3.11
C PRO A 18 -0.25 -6.04 -2.92
N PHE A 19 0.35 -6.13 -1.73
CA PHE A 19 1.54 -6.93 -1.45
C PHE A 19 1.34 -8.03 -0.40
N ILE A 20 0.12 -8.20 0.12
CA ILE A 20 -0.16 -9.15 1.20
C ILE A 20 -1.41 -9.98 0.94
N THR A 21 -1.43 -11.17 1.53
CA THR A 21 -2.62 -12.01 1.68
C THR A 21 -2.99 -12.09 3.17
N ALA A 22 -4.29 -12.08 3.47
CA ALA A 22 -4.80 -12.20 4.83
C ALA A 22 -6.09 -13.02 4.81
N GLU A 23 -6.58 -13.44 5.98
CA GLU A 23 -7.86 -14.16 6.05
C GLU A 23 -8.98 -13.31 5.44
N GLY A 24 -9.67 -13.87 4.42
CA GLY A 24 -10.73 -13.20 3.67
C GLY A 24 -10.26 -12.13 2.68
N TRP A 25 -8.95 -11.97 2.46
CA TRP A 25 -8.38 -10.98 1.55
C TRP A 25 -7.31 -11.58 0.63
N SER A 26 -7.34 -11.16 -0.64
CA SER A 26 -6.27 -11.43 -1.61
C SER A 26 -6.07 -10.20 -2.50
N PRO A 27 -4.83 -9.90 -2.92
CA PRO A 27 -4.52 -8.69 -3.67
C PRO A 27 -5.15 -8.69 -5.08
N GLY A 28 -5.42 -9.86 -5.66
CA GLY A 28 -6.02 -9.98 -6.99
C GLY A 28 -5.21 -9.20 -8.03
N ALA A 29 -5.89 -8.40 -8.86
CA ALA A 29 -5.24 -7.55 -9.87
C ALA A 29 -4.64 -6.25 -9.33
N LEU A 30 -4.64 -6.01 -8.00
CA LEU A 30 -4.06 -4.79 -7.44
C LEU A 30 -2.55 -4.72 -7.61
N THR A 31 -1.87 -5.87 -7.61
CA THR A 31 -0.42 -5.97 -7.82
C THR A 31 -0.03 -5.55 -9.23
N ASP A 32 -0.90 -5.77 -10.23
CA ASP A 32 -0.65 -5.48 -11.65
C ASP A 32 -1.26 -4.15 -12.12
N LYS A 33 -1.86 -3.38 -11.22
CA LYS A 33 -2.54 -2.14 -11.59
C LYS A 33 -1.52 -1.14 -12.14
N SER A 34 -1.77 -0.61 -13.34
CA SER A 34 -0.90 0.34 -14.05
C SER A 34 -0.50 1.58 -13.22
N GLY A 35 -1.38 2.06 -12.35
CA GLY A 35 -1.12 3.20 -11.43
C GLY A 35 -0.67 2.79 -10.02
N LEU A 36 -0.27 1.54 -9.78
CA LEU A 36 0.11 1.06 -8.45
C LEU A 36 1.25 1.89 -7.85
N ARG A 37 2.26 2.22 -8.67
CA ARG A 37 3.42 3.01 -8.25
C ARG A 37 3.02 4.35 -7.66
N GLU A 38 2.10 5.06 -8.30
CA GLU A 38 1.64 6.39 -7.88
C GLU A 38 0.92 6.36 -6.53
N ILE A 39 0.22 5.25 -6.24
CA ILE A 39 -0.54 5.05 -4.99
C ILE A 39 0.40 4.75 -3.81
N ILE A 40 1.49 4.02 -4.05
CA ILE A 40 2.38 3.52 -3.00
C ILE A 40 3.61 4.42 -2.77
N THR A 41 4.02 5.17 -3.79
CA THR A 41 5.19 6.06 -3.70
C THR A 41 4.80 7.43 -3.17
N ARG A 42 5.73 8.13 -2.52
CA ARG A 42 5.57 9.56 -2.25
C ARG A 42 6.16 10.33 -3.43
N SER A 43 5.61 11.51 -3.74
CA SER A 43 6.27 12.42 -4.67
C SER A 43 7.69 12.71 -4.19
N CYS A 44 8.67 12.50 -5.08
CA CYS A 44 10.05 12.82 -4.79
C CYS A 44 10.24 14.33 -4.99
N GLU A 45 9.72 15.10 -4.04
CA GLU A 45 9.85 16.55 -4.05
C GLU A 45 11.25 16.92 -3.60
N GLN A 46 11.96 17.66 -4.45
CA GLN A 46 13.22 18.26 -4.05
C GLN A 46 12.94 19.30 -2.98
N LEU A 47 13.47 19.07 -1.77
CA LEU A 47 13.37 20.05 -0.70
C LEU A 47 14.11 21.32 -1.14
N SER A 48 13.44 22.48 -1.02
CA SER A 48 14.08 23.77 -1.28
C SER A 48 15.24 23.96 -0.30
N LEU A 49 16.42 24.27 -0.83
CA LEU A 49 17.63 24.54 -0.03
C LEU A 49 17.77 26.04 0.36
N PHE A 50 16.75 26.85 0.09
CA PHE A 50 16.71 28.27 0.42
C PHE A 50 15.33 28.64 0.97
#